data_AF-X0VLQ6-F1
#
_entry.id   AF-X0VLQ6-F1
#
_cell.length_a   1.000
_cell.length_b   1.000
_cell.length_c   1.000
_cell.angle_alpha   90.00
_cell.angle_beta   90.00
_cell.angle_gamma   90.00
#
_symmetry.space_group_name_H-M   'P 1'
#
loop_
_entity.id
_entity.type
_entity.pdbx_description
1 polymer ?
#
loop_
_entity_poly.entity_id
_entity_poly.type
_entity_poly.pdbx_seq_one_letter_code
_entity_poly.pdbx_strand_id
1 'polypeptide(L)'
;DLAGTSFLTPEKLGDFTYGSEVVNIVSDPTAPNGMGTFGYDDDGIPAKRTYLIREGRLVNFQSSRETAAVLGLEESSGSSRAVYPFDLPLVRMTNINLLPGKWKWEEIVEDTKEGILLTQNKSHSIDDRRLNFQFGTEIGWEIKNGSMERMLKNCVYTGITPDFWGNCDAISHDDWLMDGTSTCGKGVPGQTMYVGHGASTARFKNVRVWSA
;
A
#
# COMPACT_ATOMS: atom_id res chain seq x y z
N ASP A 1 3.34 21.66 1.68
CA ASP A 1 3.42 20.43 0.88
C ASP A 1 2.48 19.39 1.49
N LEU A 2 1.63 18.76 0.68
CA LEU A 2 0.67 17.73 1.12
C LEU A 2 1.34 16.39 1.44
N ALA A 3 2.63 16.22 1.12
CA ALA A 3 3.35 14.98 1.33
C ALA A 3 3.80 14.75 2.78
N GLY A 4 3.99 15.81 3.58
CA GLY A 4 4.65 15.70 4.88
C GLY A 4 6.09 15.18 4.73
N THR A 5 6.58 14.51 5.78
CA THR A 5 7.87 13.79 5.81
C THR A 5 7.65 12.28 5.80
N SER A 6 8.73 11.50 5.72
CA SER A 6 8.68 10.03 5.74
C SER A 6 9.48 9.49 6.92
N PHE A 7 8.90 8.53 7.65
CA PHE A 7 9.65 7.73 8.62
C PHE A 7 10.62 6.75 7.94
N LEU A 8 10.43 6.45 6.66
CA LEU A 8 11.38 5.74 5.81
C LEU A 8 12.37 6.74 5.24
N THR A 9 13.57 6.78 5.83
CA THR A 9 14.68 7.62 5.38
C THR A 9 15.59 6.83 4.44
N PRO A 10 16.43 7.48 3.61
CA PRO A 10 17.37 6.80 2.72
C PRO A 10 18.25 5.76 3.41
N GLU A 11 18.69 6.02 4.64
CA GLU A 11 19.59 5.13 5.40
C GLU A 11 18.92 3.81 5.81
N LYS A 12 17.58 3.72 5.71
CA LYS A 12 16.81 2.52 6.00
C LYS A 12 16.72 1.56 4.82
N LEU A 13 17.13 1.99 3.63
CA LEU A 13 17.09 1.15 2.43
C LEU A 13 17.97 -0.10 2.61
N GLY A 14 17.39 -1.28 2.40
CA GLY A 14 18.07 -2.58 2.56
C GLY A 14 18.04 -3.14 3.98
N ASP A 15 18.01 -2.27 5.01
CA ASP A 15 18.18 -2.67 6.41
C ASP A 15 16.92 -2.59 7.27
N PHE A 16 15.87 -1.95 6.77
CA PHE A 16 14.64 -1.76 7.54
C PHE A 16 13.62 -2.88 7.33
N THR A 17 13.21 -3.52 8.42
CA THR A 17 12.05 -4.42 8.47
C THR A 17 10.77 -3.59 8.46
N TYR A 18 10.11 -3.56 7.31
CA TYR A 18 8.84 -2.86 7.10
C TYR A 18 7.63 -3.71 7.51
N GLY A 19 7.69 -5.03 7.31
CA GLY A 19 6.62 -5.96 7.62
C GLY A 19 7.12 -7.36 7.88
N SER A 20 6.20 -8.32 7.99
CA SER A 20 6.54 -9.73 8.12
C SER A 20 7.06 -10.31 6.80
N GLU A 21 7.68 -11.50 6.87
CA GLU A 21 8.28 -12.17 5.72
C GLU A 21 7.29 -12.52 4.60
N VAL A 22 5.99 -12.60 4.89
CA VAL A 22 4.96 -12.85 3.86
C VAL A 22 4.63 -11.60 3.04
N VAL A 23 5.01 -10.40 3.52
CA VAL A 23 4.66 -9.12 2.89
C VAL A 23 5.60 -8.83 1.72
N ASN A 24 5.02 -8.71 0.53
CA ASN A 24 5.70 -8.28 -0.69
C ASN A 24 4.88 -7.19 -1.37
N ILE A 25 5.43 -5.98 -1.47
CA ILE A 25 4.76 -4.80 -2.02
C ILE A 25 5.53 -4.28 -3.22
N VAL A 26 4.83 -4.10 -4.34
CA VAL A 26 5.41 -3.62 -5.59
C VAL A 26 4.77 -2.32 -6.05
N SER A 27 5.55 -1.45 -6.69
CA SER A 27 5.07 -0.41 -7.60
C SER A 27 5.07 -1.00 -9.00
N ASP A 28 3.91 -1.16 -9.62
CA ASP A 28 3.77 -1.83 -10.91
C ASP A 28 2.87 -1.06 -11.90
N PRO A 29 3.42 -0.07 -12.63
CA PRO A 29 2.71 0.65 -13.69
C PRO A 29 2.38 -0.22 -14.92
N THR A 30 2.65 -1.53 -14.90
CA THR A 30 2.29 -2.49 -15.96
C THR A 30 1.15 -3.43 -15.55
N ALA A 31 0.65 -3.31 -14.32
CA ALA A 31 -0.39 -4.17 -13.78
C ALA A 31 -1.71 -4.02 -14.58
N PRO A 32 -2.30 -5.13 -15.11
CA PRO A 32 -3.55 -5.07 -15.85
C PRO A 32 -4.66 -4.38 -15.05
N ASN A 33 -5.47 -3.57 -15.72
CA ASN A 33 -6.60 -2.82 -15.16
C ASN A 33 -6.23 -1.81 -14.06
N GLY A 34 -4.96 -1.61 -13.73
CA GLY A 34 -4.53 -0.60 -12.77
C GLY A 34 -4.71 0.81 -13.35
N MET A 35 -5.36 1.71 -12.62
CA MET A 35 -5.56 3.10 -13.08
C MET A 35 -4.25 3.90 -13.18
N GLY A 36 -3.19 3.47 -12.50
CA GLY A 36 -1.85 4.06 -12.55
C GLY A 36 -0.94 3.44 -13.62
N THR A 37 -1.51 2.77 -14.62
CA THR A 37 -0.77 2.08 -15.70
C THR A 37 -0.37 3.05 -16.81
N PHE A 38 0.85 2.92 -17.32
CA PHE A 38 1.38 3.71 -18.43
C PHE A 38 2.53 2.97 -19.11
N GLY A 39 2.98 3.45 -20.28
CA GLY A 39 4.11 2.86 -21.00
C GLY A 39 5.48 3.43 -20.60
N TYR A 40 5.54 4.73 -20.35
CA TYR A 40 6.74 5.46 -19.92
C TYR A 40 6.33 6.54 -18.91
N ASP A 41 7.21 6.82 -17.95
CA ASP A 41 7.05 7.99 -17.07
C ASP A 41 7.50 9.29 -17.80
N ASP A 42 7.38 10.44 -17.14
CA ASP A 42 7.69 11.74 -17.75
C ASP A 42 9.20 12.05 -17.82
N ASP A 43 10.05 11.21 -17.23
CA ASP A 43 11.49 11.20 -17.50
C ASP A 43 11.82 10.36 -18.76
N GLY A 44 10.83 9.65 -19.32
CA GLY A 44 11.01 8.70 -20.43
C GLY A 44 11.56 7.34 -19.98
N ILE A 45 11.39 6.97 -18.71
CA ILE A 45 11.75 5.64 -18.20
C ILE A 45 10.63 4.65 -18.53
N PRO A 46 10.92 3.49 -19.16
CA PRO A 46 9.92 2.46 -19.42
C PRO A 46 9.24 2.00 -18.12
N ALA A 47 7.93 1.82 -18.19
CA ALA A 47 7.15 1.26 -17.09
C ALA A 47 7.63 -0.15 -16.73
N LYS A 48 7.88 -0.39 -15.45
CA LYS A 48 8.35 -1.68 -14.94
C LYS A 48 7.87 -1.93 -13.52
N ARG A 49 7.66 -3.20 -13.19
CA ARG A 49 7.43 -3.63 -11.82
C ARG A 49 8.70 -3.45 -10.99
N THR A 50 8.58 -2.77 -9.86
CA THR A 50 9.65 -2.56 -8.88
C THR A 50 9.19 -3.04 -7.51
N TYR A 51 9.95 -3.94 -6.87
CA TYR A 51 9.72 -4.29 -5.46
C TYR A 51 10.09 -3.10 -4.59
N LEU A 52 9.16 -2.66 -3.74
CA LEU A 52 9.41 -1.67 -2.70
C LEU A 52 9.71 -2.39 -1.39
N ILE A 53 8.85 -3.36 -1.05
CA ILE A 53 9.03 -4.28 0.07
C ILE A 53 9.15 -5.69 -0.48
N ARG A 54 10.19 -6.43 -0.07
CA ARG A 54 10.37 -7.84 -0.43
C ARG A 54 10.65 -8.64 0.83
N GLU A 55 9.83 -9.66 1.07
CA GLU A 55 9.91 -10.51 2.26
C GLU A 55 9.98 -9.67 3.55
N GLY A 56 9.11 -8.65 3.64
CA GLY A 56 9.05 -7.75 4.78
C GLY A 56 10.14 -6.68 4.86
N ARG A 57 11.16 -6.70 3.99
CA ARG A 57 12.26 -5.73 4.01
C ARG A 57 12.07 -4.61 3.00
N LEU A 58 12.41 -3.38 3.39
CA LEU A 58 12.49 -2.24 2.46
C LEU A 58 13.67 -2.44 1.50
N VAL A 59 13.38 -2.64 0.21
CA VAL A 59 14.41 -2.92 -0.80
C VAL A 59 14.49 -1.85 -1.88
N ASN A 60 13.49 -0.98 -2.01
CA ASN A 60 13.53 0.12 -2.96
C ASN A 60 12.58 1.26 -2.57
N PHE A 61 12.76 2.41 -3.23
CA PHE A 61 11.84 3.53 -3.23
C PHE A 61 11.28 3.74 -4.63
N GLN A 62 10.11 4.38 -4.72
CA GLN A 62 9.76 5.05 -5.97
C GLN A 62 10.70 6.23 -6.17
N SER A 63 11.21 6.41 -7.39
CA SER A 63 12.24 7.38 -7.72
C SER A 63 12.06 7.95 -9.13
N SER A 64 12.61 9.16 -9.30
CA SER A 64 12.98 9.78 -10.57
C SER A 64 14.43 9.46 -10.89
N ARG A 65 14.94 9.88 -12.05
CA ARG A 65 16.38 9.74 -12.35
C ARG A 65 17.28 10.41 -11.32
N GLU A 66 16.93 11.63 -10.91
CA GLU A 66 17.69 12.40 -9.93
C GLU A 66 17.71 11.72 -8.55
N THR A 67 16.54 11.33 -8.05
CA THR A 67 16.42 10.73 -6.72
C THR A 67 16.99 9.32 -6.67
N ALA A 68 16.94 8.56 -7.77
CA ALA A 68 17.62 7.28 -7.88
C ALA A 68 19.14 7.42 -7.69
N ALA A 69 19.75 8.42 -8.35
CA ALA A 69 21.18 8.70 -8.18
C ALA A 69 21.53 9.10 -6.74
N VAL A 70 20.71 9.93 -6.10
CA VAL A 70 20.88 10.32 -4.68
C VAL A 70 20.78 9.11 -3.74
N LEU A 71 19.88 8.17 -4.03
CA LEU A 71 19.68 6.95 -3.24
C LEU A 71 20.71 5.84 -3.55
N GLY A 72 21.62 6.05 -4.50
CA GLY A 72 22.57 5.02 -4.94
C GLY A 72 21.90 3.82 -5.64
N LEU A 73 20.70 4.01 -6.20
CA LEU A 73 19.99 3.00 -6.97
C LEU A 73 20.59 2.91 -8.38
N GLU A 74 20.63 1.71 -8.95
CA GLU A 74 21.14 1.47 -10.31
C GLU A 74 20.34 2.26 -11.36
N GLU A 75 19.03 2.39 -11.15
CA GLU A 75 18.14 3.08 -12.07
C GLU A 75 16.87 3.62 -11.38
N SER A 76 16.19 4.55 -12.05
CA SER A 76 14.87 5.06 -11.66
C SER A 76 13.83 3.94 -11.61
N SER A 77 12.88 4.03 -10.68
CA SER A 77 11.73 3.12 -10.63
C SER A 77 10.68 3.41 -11.71
N GLY A 78 10.86 4.45 -12.52
CA GLY A 78 9.87 4.89 -13.52
C GLY A 78 8.64 5.50 -12.86
N SER A 79 8.83 6.41 -11.91
CA SER A 79 7.74 7.02 -11.14
C SER A 79 7.77 8.55 -11.15
N SER A 80 8.56 9.16 -12.04
CA SER A 80 8.57 10.61 -12.25
C SER A 80 7.39 11.02 -13.13
N ARG A 81 6.38 11.67 -12.55
CA ARG A 81 5.13 11.99 -13.27
C ARG A 81 4.60 13.39 -12.99
N ALA A 82 4.02 14.01 -14.01
CA ALA A 82 3.40 15.33 -14.04
C ALA A 82 1.96 15.24 -14.60
N VAL A 83 1.05 16.10 -14.14
CA VAL A 83 -0.33 16.12 -14.66
C VAL A 83 -0.39 16.83 -16.01
N TYR A 84 0.35 17.92 -16.15
CA TYR A 84 0.43 18.71 -17.37
C TYR A 84 1.86 18.89 -17.85
N PRO A 85 2.08 19.16 -19.15
CA PRO A 85 3.42 19.36 -19.72
C PRO A 85 4.22 20.54 -19.14
N PHE A 86 3.53 21.48 -18.49
CA PHE A 86 4.14 22.65 -17.85
C PHE A 86 4.36 22.47 -16.34
N ASP A 87 3.92 21.34 -15.77
CA ASP A 87 4.19 21.00 -14.38
C ASP A 87 5.57 20.35 -14.26
N LEU A 88 6.25 20.62 -13.15
CA LEU A 88 7.45 19.86 -12.79
C LEU A 88 7.04 18.43 -12.41
N PRO A 89 7.66 17.40 -13.02
CA PRO A 89 7.47 16.01 -12.59
C PRO A 89 7.85 15.82 -11.14
N LEU A 90 7.07 15.00 -10.44
CA LEU A 90 7.31 14.59 -9.07
C LEU A 90 7.41 13.06 -9.02
N VAL A 91 8.06 12.52 -7.99
CA VAL A 91 7.92 11.08 -7.70
C VAL A 91 6.47 10.81 -7.25
N ARG A 92 5.73 10.00 -8.02
CA ARG A 92 4.30 9.70 -7.82
C ARG A 92 4.04 8.20 -7.71
N MET A 93 3.01 7.87 -6.92
CA MET A 93 2.46 6.51 -6.89
C MET A 93 1.97 6.07 -8.28
N THR A 94 2.10 4.77 -8.54
CA THR A 94 1.64 4.11 -9.77
C THR A 94 0.52 3.15 -9.39
N ASN A 95 0.69 1.84 -9.57
CA ASN A 95 -0.13 0.83 -8.92
C ASN A 95 0.68 0.22 -7.76
N ILE A 96 0.29 0.49 -6.52
CA ILE A 96 0.95 -0.02 -5.32
C ILE A 96 0.22 -1.26 -4.84
N ASN A 97 0.83 -2.43 -5.07
CA ASN A 97 0.16 -3.71 -4.93
C ASN A 97 0.82 -4.57 -3.85
N LEU A 98 0.00 -5.09 -2.92
CA LEU A 98 0.36 -6.24 -2.10
C LEU A 98 0.24 -7.50 -2.98
N LEU A 99 1.33 -8.24 -3.13
CA LEU A 99 1.29 -9.47 -3.92
C LEU A 99 0.47 -10.56 -3.19
N PRO A 100 -0.27 -11.40 -3.93
CA PRO A 100 -1.04 -12.50 -3.34
C PRO A 100 -0.15 -13.47 -2.57
N GLY A 101 -0.70 -14.05 -1.51
CA GLY A 101 0.00 -15.00 -0.65
C GLY A 101 -0.25 -16.46 -1.03
N LYS A 102 -0.48 -17.29 -0.02
CA LYS A 102 -0.65 -18.75 -0.16
C LYS A 102 -1.97 -19.28 0.37
N TRP A 103 -2.69 -18.47 1.13
CA TRP A 103 -3.95 -18.89 1.74
C TRP A 103 -5.10 -18.66 0.77
N LYS A 104 -6.19 -19.39 0.92
CA LYS A 104 -7.49 -18.95 0.39
C LYS A 104 -8.14 -17.99 1.36
N TRP A 105 -8.98 -17.09 0.87
CA TRP A 105 -9.66 -16.14 1.76
C TRP A 105 -10.55 -16.87 2.80
N GLU A 106 -11.22 -17.98 2.42
CA GLU A 106 -12.01 -18.78 3.37
C GLU A 106 -11.15 -19.40 4.47
N GLU A 107 -9.96 -19.92 4.12
CA GLU A 107 -9.04 -20.53 5.07
C GLU A 107 -8.56 -19.50 6.12
N ILE A 108 -8.38 -18.23 5.71
CA ILE A 108 -8.04 -17.16 6.65
C ILE A 108 -9.17 -16.92 7.65
N VAL A 109 -10.42 -16.93 7.18
CA VAL A 109 -11.60 -16.77 8.06
C VAL A 109 -11.72 -17.96 8.99
N GLU A 110 -11.67 -19.19 8.47
CA GLU A 110 -11.79 -20.44 9.22
C GLU A 110 -10.72 -20.59 10.32
N ASP A 111 -9.47 -20.22 10.03
CA ASP A 111 -8.36 -20.26 11.00
C ASP A 111 -8.47 -19.15 12.08
N THR A 112 -9.32 -18.14 11.88
CA THR A 112 -9.44 -17.01 12.81
C THR A 112 -10.40 -17.32 13.96
N LYS A 113 -9.86 -17.43 15.17
CA LYS A 113 -10.65 -17.71 16.39
C LYS A 113 -11.51 -16.55 16.84
N GLU A 114 -10.96 -15.34 16.84
CA GLU A 114 -11.65 -14.12 17.20
C GLU A 114 -11.03 -12.97 16.40
N GLY A 115 -11.86 -12.18 15.74
CA GLY A 115 -11.39 -11.09 14.90
C GLY A 115 -12.52 -10.32 14.24
N ILE A 116 -12.16 -9.40 13.36
CA ILE A 116 -13.11 -8.63 12.55
C ILE A 116 -12.61 -8.63 11.11
N LEU A 117 -13.43 -9.12 10.20
CA LEU A 117 -13.22 -8.92 8.76
C LEU A 117 -13.66 -7.50 8.41
N LEU A 118 -12.73 -6.65 8.00
CA LEU A 118 -12.98 -5.27 7.64
C LEU A 118 -13.05 -5.15 6.12
N THR A 119 -14.17 -4.66 5.59
CA THR A 119 -14.40 -4.55 4.15
C THR A 119 -14.50 -3.09 3.73
N GLN A 120 -13.72 -2.70 2.73
CA GLN A 120 -13.75 -1.40 2.04
C GLN A 120 -13.56 -0.18 2.96
N ASN A 121 -12.43 0.50 2.79
CA ASN A 121 -12.18 1.75 3.49
C ASN A 121 -13.06 2.87 2.92
N LYS A 122 -13.65 3.67 3.79
CA LYS A 122 -14.37 4.91 3.46
C LYS A 122 -13.63 6.18 3.87
N SER A 123 -12.62 6.06 4.73
CA SER A 123 -11.80 7.19 5.17
C SER A 123 -10.36 6.76 5.40
N HIS A 124 -9.45 7.69 5.07
CA HIS A 124 -8.01 7.50 5.21
C HIS A 124 -7.42 8.69 5.96
N SER A 125 -6.76 8.45 7.07
CA SER A 125 -6.00 9.48 7.81
C SER A 125 -4.63 8.92 8.17
N ILE A 126 -3.60 9.74 7.95
CA ILE A 126 -2.19 9.40 8.21
C ILE A 126 -1.50 10.64 8.78
N ASP A 127 -0.50 10.44 9.63
CA ASP A 127 0.26 11.54 10.21
C ASP A 127 1.31 12.12 9.24
N ASP A 128 1.86 13.28 9.60
CA ASP A 128 2.86 13.98 8.78
C ASP A 128 4.17 13.22 8.62
N ARG A 129 4.42 12.15 9.39
CA ARG A 129 5.59 11.28 9.25
C ARG A 129 5.28 9.98 8.52
N ARG A 130 4.03 9.74 8.16
CA ARG A 130 3.51 8.49 7.59
C ARG A 130 3.75 7.25 8.48
N LEU A 131 4.01 7.48 9.77
CA LEU A 131 4.29 6.44 10.75
C LEU A 131 3.00 5.89 11.35
N ASN A 132 2.00 6.76 11.54
CA ASN A 132 0.72 6.41 12.15
C ASN A 132 -0.40 6.53 11.11
N PHE A 133 -1.37 5.63 11.18
CA PHE A 133 -2.58 5.70 10.35
C PHE A 133 -3.84 5.39 11.16
N GLN A 134 -4.96 5.90 10.68
CA GLN A 134 -6.31 5.57 11.16
C GLN A 134 -7.26 5.50 9.96
N PHE A 135 -7.82 4.31 9.72
CA PHE A 135 -8.72 4.05 8.61
C PHE A 135 -10.09 3.61 9.12
N GLY A 136 -11.13 4.10 8.46
CA GLY A 136 -12.51 3.73 8.75
C GLY A 136 -13.08 2.89 7.63
N THR A 137 -13.82 1.83 7.96
CA THR A 137 -14.59 1.03 7.02
C THR A 137 -16.08 1.30 7.16
N GLU A 138 -16.82 1.01 6.09
CA GLU A 138 -18.29 1.10 6.14
C GLU A 138 -18.89 -0.12 6.85
N ILE A 139 -18.39 -1.32 6.50
CA ILE A 139 -18.88 -2.61 6.98
C ILE A 139 -17.72 -3.41 7.57
N GLY A 140 -18.01 -4.16 8.62
CA GLY A 140 -17.16 -5.24 9.10
C GLY A 140 -18.00 -6.44 9.53
N TRP A 141 -17.35 -7.58 9.76
CA TRP A 141 -17.99 -8.80 10.26
C TRP A 141 -17.21 -9.34 11.43
N GLU A 142 -17.89 -9.59 12.55
CA GLU A 142 -17.28 -10.29 13.67
C GLU A 142 -16.97 -11.73 13.25
N ILE A 143 -15.74 -12.20 13.47
CA ILE A 143 -15.36 -13.59 13.26
C ILE A 143 -15.27 -14.27 14.63
N LYS A 144 -15.94 -15.40 14.79
CA LYS A 144 -15.84 -16.28 15.97
C LYS A 144 -15.67 -17.73 15.53
N ASN A 145 -14.59 -18.37 15.99
CA ASN A 145 -14.25 -19.76 15.74
C ASN A 145 -14.40 -20.16 14.26
N GLY A 146 -13.87 -19.34 13.35
CA GLY A 146 -13.91 -19.63 11.92
C GLY A 146 -15.18 -19.24 11.18
N SER A 147 -16.14 -18.61 11.85
CA SER A 147 -17.44 -18.22 11.27
C SER A 147 -17.64 -16.71 11.28
N MET A 148 -18.19 -16.17 10.20
CA MET A 148 -18.66 -14.79 10.14
C MET A 148 -20.02 -14.68 10.82
N GLU A 149 -20.07 -13.89 11.88
CA GLU A 149 -21.24 -13.75 12.74
C GLU A 149 -21.99 -12.45 12.42
N ARG A 150 -21.99 -11.50 13.35
CA ARG A 150 -22.72 -10.23 13.22
C ARG A 150 -21.99 -9.24 12.32
N MET A 151 -22.77 -8.52 11.53
CA MET A 151 -22.30 -7.34 10.81
C MET A 151 -22.10 -6.18 11.77
N LEU A 152 -20.95 -5.52 11.66
CA LEU A 152 -20.55 -4.33 12.38
C LEU A 152 -20.57 -3.13 11.42
N LYS A 153 -20.81 -1.92 11.95
CA LYS A 153 -20.88 -0.69 11.15
C LYS A 153 -19.86 0.32 11.63
N ASN A 154 -19.29 1.06 10.68
CA ASN A 154 -18.38 2.17 10.97
C ASN A 154 -17.17 1.75 11.82
N CYS A 155 -16.57 0.60 11.49
CA CYS A 155 -15.39 0.14 12.19
C CYS A 155 -14.20 1.06 11.89
N VAL A 156 -13.39 1.33 12.91
CA VAL A 156 -12.18 2.16 12.78
C VAL A 156 -11.01 1.42 13.36
N TYR A 157 -9.98 1.21 12.55
CA TYR A 157 -8.72 0.60 12.95
C TYR A 157 -7.56 1.60 12.82
N THR A 158 -6.57 1.43 13.67
CA THR A 158 -5.38 2.29 13.71
C THR A 158 -4.15 1.43 13.95
N GLY A 159 -2.99 1.95 13.56
CA GLY A 159 -1.73 1.31 13.86
C GLY A 159 -0.53 2.19 13.57
N ILE A 160 0.61 1.70 14.06
CA ILE A 160 1.95 2.12 13.64
C ILE A 160 2.31 1.26 12.44
N THR A 161 2.71 1.88 11.33
CA THR A 161 2.86 1.21 10.02
C THR A 161 3.74 -0.05 10.08
N PRO A 162 4.98 -0.02 10.63
CA PRO A 162 5.79 -1.24 10.75
C PRO A 162 5.19 -2.33 11.64
N ASP A 163 4.52 -1.96 12.74
CA ASP A 163 3.89 -2.94 13.63
C ASP A 163 2.70 -3.60 12.94
N PHE A 164 1.90 -2.83 12.21
CA PHE A 164 0.76 -3.35 11.45
C PHE A 164 1.23 -4.37 10.41
N TRP A 165 2.14 -3.97 9.52
CA TRP A 165 2.67 -4.87 8.49
C TRP A 165 3.50 -6.02 9.08
N GLY A 166 4.16 -5.82 10.22
CA GLY A 166 4.87 -6.85 10.98
C GLY A 166 3.95 -7.91 11.57
N ASN A 167 2.70 -7.56 11.84
CA ASN A 167 1.68 -8.49 12.32
C ASN A 167 0.90 -9.18 11.20
N CYS A 168 1.21 -8.92 9.92
CA CYS A 168 0.60 -9.63 8.81
C CYS A 168 1.07 -11.10 8.80
N ASP A 169 0.19 -12.07 8.89
CA ASP A 169 0.59 -13.49 8.94
C ASP A 169 -0.06 -14.39 7.90
N ALA A 170 -1.10 -13.90 7.21
CA ALA A 170 -1.72 -14.59 6.10
C ALA A 170 -2.15 -13.57 5.03
N ILE A 171 -1.98 -13.94 3.77
CA ILE A 171 -2.43 -13.17 2.60
C ILE A 171 -3.05 -14.18 1.64
N SER A 172 -4.23 -13.83 1.13
CA SER A 172 -5.02 -14.65 0.24
C SER A 172 -4.45 -14.65 -1.19
N HIS A 173 -4.73 -15.70 -1.95
CA HIS A 173 -4.32 -15.83 -3.34
C HIS A 173 -5.48 -15.82 -4.34
N ASP A 174 -6.73 -15.98 -3.89
CA ASP A 174 -7.89 -16.24 -4.77
C ASP A 174 -8.93 -15.12 -4.80
N ASP A 175 -8.79 -14.08 -3.98
CA ASP A 175 -9.63 -12.88 -3.96
C ASP A 175 -8.84 -11.59 -4.26
N TRP A 176 -7.68 -11.71 -4.90
CA TRP A 176 -6.87 -10.54 -5.27
C TRP A 176 -7.59 -9.67 -6.30
N LEU A 177 -7.74 -8.38 -5.99
CA LEU A 177 -8.44 -7.41 -6.81
C LEU A 177 -7.62 -6.13 -6.95
N MET A 178 -7.69 -5.54 -8.14
CA MET A 178 -7.14 -4.22 -8.43
C MET A 178 -8.21 -3.17 -8.19
N ASP A 179 -8.05 -2.37 -7.14
CA ASP A 179 -8.83 -1.17 -6.89
C ASP A 179 -8.07 0.08 -7.38
N GLY A 180 -8.72 1.24 -7.42
CA GLY A 180 -8.12 2.47 -7.91
C GLY A 180 -8.68 3.73 -7.26
N THR A 181 -7.83 4.75 -7.17
CA THR A 181 -8.23 6.08 -6.70
C THR A 181 -7.86 7.12 -7.74
N SER A 182 -8.82 7.97 -8.09
CA SER A 182 -8.64 8.98 -9.14
C SER A 182 -8.12 10.32 -8.62
N THR A 183 -7.94 10.46 -7.31
CA THR A 183 -7.74 11.75 -6.62
C THR A 183 -6.47 11.81 -5.78
N CYS A 184 -5.45 11.00 -6.07
CA CYS A 184 -4.19 11.02 -5.30
C CYS A 184 -3.41 12.34 -5.54
N GLY A 185 -3.48 13.27 -4.59
CA GLY A 185 -2.84 14.59 -4.67
C GLY A 185 -1.41 14.65 -4.10
N LYS A 186 -0.51 15.43 -4.73
CA LYS A 186 0.84 15.75 -4.23
C LYS A 186 1.36 17.07 -4.84
N GLY A 187 2.29 17.75 -4.17
CA GLY A 187 3.02 18.91 -4.70
C GLY A 187 2.38 20.26 -4.39
N VAL A 188 3.15 21.34 -4.63
CA VAL A 188 2.70 22.74 -4.59
C VAL A 188 3.35 23.47 -5.79
N PRO A 189 2.59 23.86 -6.83
CA PRO A 189 1.14 23.72 -7.01
C PRO A 189 0.68 22.25 -7.02
N GLY A 190 -0.57 22.02 -6.60
CA GLY A 190 -1.11 20.68 -6.39
C GLY A 190 -1.34 19.91 -7.70
N GLN A 191 -0.92 18.65 -7.72
CA GLN A 191 -1.08 17.74 -8.83
C GLN A 191 -1.81 16.46 -8.41
N THR A 192 -2.74 15.97 -9.22
CA THR A 192 -3.55 14.77 -8.94
C THR A 192 -3.23 13.64 -9.91
N MET A 193 -3.10 12.40 -9.43
CA MET A 193 -2.84 11.23 -10.26
C MET A 193 -3.86 10.12 -10.01
N TYR A 194 -4.09 9.37 -11.07
CA TYR A 194 -4.73 8.06 -10.99
C TYR A 194 -3.72 7.03 -10.49
N VAL A 195 -4.14 6.24 -9.50
CA VAL A 195 -3.33 5.22 -8.86
C VAL A 195 -4.12 3.93 -8.68
N GLY A 196 -3.44 2.80 -8.77
CA GLY A 196 -4.01 1.48 -8.48
C GLY A 196 -3.55 0.94 -7.13
N HIS A 197 -4.40 0.12 -6.52
CA HIS A 197 -4.11 -0.60 -5.29
C HIS A 197 -4.60 -2.05 -5.41
N GLY A 198 -3.68 -2.92 -5.80
CA GLY A 198 -3.91 -4.35 -5.85
C GLY A 198 -3.73 -5.00 -4.48
N ALA A 199 -4.75 -5.63 -3.95
CA ALA A 199 -4.69 -6.33 -2.67
C ALA A 199 -5.69 -7.50 -2.63
N SER A 200 -5.55 -8.35 -1.62
CA SER A 200 -6.40 -9.50 -1.33
C SER A 200 -6.73 -9.49 0.16
N THR A 201 -7.60 -10.38 0.62
CA THR A 201 -7.81 -10.57 2.06
C THR A 201 -6.47 -10.90 2.73
N ALA A 202 -6.13 -10.13 3.76
CA ALA A 202 -4.92 -10.33 4.55
C ALA A 202 -5.27 -10.24 6.04
N ARG A 203 -4.65 -11.11 6.84
CA ARG A 203 -4.84 -11.16 8.28
C ARG A 203 -3.70 -10.46 8.99
N PHE A 204 -4.08 -9.59 9.91
CA PHE A 204 -3.16 -8.83 10.76
C PHE A 204 -3.50 -9.08 12.21
N LYS A 205 -2.53 -9.57 12.98
CA LYS A 205 -2.67 -9.80 14.42
C LYS A 205 -2.54 -8.51 15.21
N ASN A 206 -3.08 -8.49 16.43
CA ASN A 206 -2.86 -7.40 17.39
C ASN A 206 -3.21 -5.99 16.88
N VAL A 207 -4.18 -5.88 15.96
CA VAL A 207 -4.63 -4.58 15.43
C VAL A 207 -5.68 -3.98 16.34
N ARG A 208 -5.53 -2.71 16.67
CA ARG A 208 -6.50 -1.98 17.49
C ARG A 208 -7.69 -1.53 16.64
N VAL A 209 -8.89 -1.93 17.06
CA VAL A 209 -10.17 -1.50 16.49
C VAL A 209 -10.96 -0.77 17.58
N TRP A 210 -11.41 0.47 17.31
CA TRP A 210 -12.02 1.35 18.32
C TRP A 210 -13.55 1.30 18.36
N SER A 211 -14.18 1.08 17.20
CA SER A 211 -15.62 0.89 17.06
C SER A 211 -15.83 -0.45 16.37
N ALA A 212 -16.53 -1.35 17.05
CA ALA A 212 -16.86 -2.69 16.56
C ALA A 212 -18.21 -3.08 17.16
#